data_AF-A0A7J9Z7X0-F1
#
_entry.id   AF-A0A7J9Z7X0-F1
#
_cell.length_a   1.000
_cell.length_b   1.000
_cell.length_c   1.000
_cell.angle_alpha   90.00
_cell.angle_beta   90.00
_cell.angle_gamma   90.00
#
_symmetry.space_group_name_H-M   'P 1'
#
loop_
_entity.id
_entity.type
_entity.pdbx_description
1 polymer ?
#
loop_
_entity_poly.entity_id
_entity_poly.type
_entity_poly.pdbx_seq_one_letter_code
_entity_poly.pdbx_strand_id
1 'polypeptide(L)'
;MARQEHLDGIVVARLQGIAKRHAGWTEPQGDRRADALTELRQVGGDRGDLMAQAAGLLLGFYPSDHIAYEHHRIAAQLVIDAGADVSRLEHWIQIGAKRGERARSSRGYFSPRKDDEG
;
A
#
# COMPACT_ATOMS: atom_id res chain seq x y z
N MET A 1 -23.49 -9.34 1.48
CA MET A 1 -22.27 -8.99 0.72
C MET A 1 -21.46 -7.88 1.38
N ALA A 2 -22.06 -6.74 1.78
CA ALA A 2 -21.35 -5.61 2.41
C ALA A 2 -20.42 -5.95 3.62
N ARG A 3 -20.79 -6.92 4.46
CA ARG A 3 -19.95 -7.34 5.60
C ARG A 3 -18.62 -7.96 5.16
N GLN A 4 -18.65 -8.75 4.08
CA GLN A 4 -17.44 -9.42 3.58
C GLN A 4 -16.50 -8.41 2.93
N GLU A 5 -17.03 -7.45 2.16
CA GLU A 5 -16.24 -6.36 1.58
C GLU A 5 -15.60 -5.48 2.66
N HIS A 6 -16.31 -5.23 3.76
CA HIS A 6 -15.76 -4.51 4.91
C HIS A 6 -14.61 -5.28 5.58
N LEU A 7 -14.77 -6.59 5.80
CA LEU A 7 -13.73 -7.44 6.37
C LEU A 7 -12.50 -7.55 5.45
N ASP A 8 -12.71 -7.72 4.15
CA ASP A 8 -11.63 -7.74 3.15
C ASP A 8 -10.89 -6.39 3.13
N GLY A 9 -11.61 -5.27 3.24
CA GLY A 9 -11.01 -3.94 3.38
C GLY A 9 -10.15 -3.79 4.66
N ILE A 10 -10.59 -4.36 5.78
CA ILE A 10 -9.80 -4.38 7.03
C ILE A 10 -8.51 -5.20 6.84
N VAL A 11 -8.60 -6.36 6.19
CA VAL A 11 -7.43 -7.21 5.91
C VAL A 11 -6.42 -6.45 5.05
N VAL A 12 -6.87 -5.81 3.97
CA VAL A 12 -6.00 -5.02 3.08
C VAL A 12 -5.33 -3.87 3.85
N ALA A 13 -6.08 -3.13 4.67
CA ALA A 13 -5.52 -2.05 5.48
C ALA A 13 -4.46 -2.57 6.47
N ARG A 14 -4.69 -3.73 7.08
CA ARG A 14 -3.75 -4.36 8.02
C ARG A 14 -2.48 -4.82 7.31
N LEU A 15 -2.60 -5.45 6.14
CA LEU A 15 -1.46 -5.83 5.29
C LEU A 15 -0.59 -4.63 4.95
N GLN A 16 -1.21 -3.51 4.53
CA GLN A 16 -0.49 -2.27 4.24
C GLN A 16 0.22 -1.70 5.46
N GLY A 17 -0.43 -1.73 6.64
CA GLY A 17 0.17 -1.28 7.89
C GLY A 17 1.41 -2.10 8.29
N ILE A 18 1.31 -3.43 8.24
CA ILE A 18 2.42 -4.34 8.55
C ILE A 18 3.57 -4.16 7.57
N ALA A 19 3.26 -4.16 6.27
CA ALA A 19 4.26 -3.99 5.22
C ALA A 19 5.01 -2.66 5.36
N LYS A 20 4.30 -1.56 5.64
CA LYS A 20 4.91 -0.25 5.89
C LYS A 20 5.75 -0.22 7.17
N ARG A 21 5.34 -0.91 8.22
CA ARG A 21 6.12 -1.00 9.47
C ARG A 21 7.46 -1.72 9.25
N HIS A 22 7.46 -2.74 8.40
CA HIS A 22 8.68 -3.49 8.05
C HIS A 22 9.50 -2.83 6.94
N ALA A 23 8.89 -1.96 6.12
CA ALA A 23 9.60 -1.13 5.16
C ALA A 23 10.36 -0.02 5.89
N GLY A 24 11.61 -0.29 6.24
CA GLY A 24 12.53 0.73 6.74
C GLY A 24 13.04 1.66 5.63
N TRP A 25 13.99 2.52 5.98
CA TRP A 25 14.77 3.31 5.00
C TRP A 25 15.55 2.44 4.02
N THR A 26 15.80 1.19 4.39
CA THR A 26 16.46 0.17 3.58
C THR A 26 15.62 -1.10 3.58
N GLU A 27 15.72 -1.88 2.51
CA GLU A 27 15.02 -3.15 2.39
C GLU A 27 15.44 -4.12 3.51
N PRO A 28 14.50 -4.71 4.25
CA PRO A 28 14.82 -5.66 5.32
C PRO A 28 15.44 -6.94 4.75
N GLN A 29 16.44 -7.46 5.45
CA GLN A 29 17.23 -8.63 5.09
C GLN A 29 17.24 -9.66 6.23
N GLY A 30 17.58 -10.90 5.90
CA GLY A 30 17.71 -12.00 6.87
C GLY A 30 16.46 -12.20 7.72
N ASP A 31 16.65 -12.33 9.03
CA ASP A 31 15.58 -12.60 10.00
C ASP A 31 14.46 -11.56 9.96
N ARG A 32 14.80 -10.27 9.80
CA ARG A 32 13.77 -9.21 9.70
C ARG A 32 12.86 -9.40 8.49
N ARG A 33 13.41 -9.88 7.37
CA ARG A 33 12.60 -10.20 6.19
C ARG A 33 11.73 -11.41 6.49
N ALA A 34 12.28 -12.46 7.08
CA ALA A 34 11.53 -13.66 7.43
C ALA A 34 10.37 -13.37 8.40
N ASP A 35 10.58 -12.52 9.40
CA ASP A 35 9.55 -12.06 10.34
C ASP A 35 8.44 -11.30 9.62
N ALA A 36 8.82 -10.37 8.74
CA ALA A 36 7.86 -9.61 7.93
C ALA A 36 6.98 -10.53 7.06
N LEU A 37 7.61 -11.50 6.37
CA LEU A 37 6.89 -12.46 5.54
C LEU A 37 5.97 -13.36 6.37
N THR A 38 6.42 -13.80 7.54
CA THR A 38 5.64 -14.63 8.45
C THR A 38 4.39 -13.88 8.91
N GLU A 39 4.54 -12.64 9.36
CA GLU A 39 3.41 -11.84 9.84
C GLU A 39 2.42 -11.49 8.72
N LEU A 40 2.92 -11.17 7.52
CA LEU A 40 2.07 -10.91 6.36
C LEU A 40 1.27 -12.15 5.96
N ARG A 41 1.88 -13.34 5.99
CA ARG A 41 1.19 -14.62 5.74
C ARG A 41 0.15 -14.95 6.81
N GLN A 42 0.41 -14.63 8.08
CA GLN A 42 -0.58 -14.82 9.15
C GLN A 42 -1.84 -13.97 8.95
N VAL A 43 -1.70 -12.77 8.39
CA VAL A 43 -2.84 -11.87 8.14
C VAL A 43 -3.53 -12.17 6.80
N GLY A 44 -2.77 -12.43 5.75
CA GLY A 44 -3.34 -12.67 4.41
C GLY A 44 -3.79 -14.11 4.19
N GLY A 45 -3.22 -15.09 4.88
CA GLY A 45 -3.51 -16.52 4.66
C GLY A 45 -3.42 -16.89 3.18
N ASP A 46 -4.42 -17.63 2.69
CA ASP A 46 -4.53 -18.04 1.28
C ASP A 46 -5.16 -16.95 0.37
N ARG A 47 -5.41 -15.74 0.89
CA ARG A 47 -6.02 -14.62 0.16
C ARG A 47 -4.98 -13.84 -0.66
N GLY A 48 -4.36 -14.54 -1.61
CA GLY A 48 -3.43 -13.93 -2.57
C GLY A 48 -4.04 -12.76 -3.35
N ASP A 49 -5.36 -12.76 -3.53
CA ASP A 49 -6.12 -11.66 -4.13
C ASP A 49 -6.09 -10.37 -3.30
N LEU A 50 -6.20 -10.48 -1.97
CA LEU A 50 -6.12 -9.34 -1.05
C LEU A 50 -4.68 -8.86 -0.86
N MET A 51 -3.72 -9.77 -0.88
CA MET A 51 -2.30 -9.42 -0.91
C MET A 51 -1.96 -8.65 -2.20
N ALA A 52 -2.46 -9.09 -3.35
CA ALA A 52 -2.31 -8.36 -4.62
C ALA A 52 -2.95 -6.97 -4.57
N GLN A 53 -4.12 -6.85 -3.92
CA GLN A 53 -4.75 -5.57 -3.67
C GLN A 53 -3.87 -4.65 -2.83
N ALA A 54 -3.37 -5.13 -1.69
CA ALA A 54 -2.50 -4.35 -0.82
C ALA A 54 -1.21 -3.91 -1.54
N ALA A 55 -0.53 -4.83 -2.23
CA ALA A 55 0.70 -4.58 -2.96
C ALA A 55 0.52 -3.59 -4.11
N GLY A 56 -0.51 -3.80 -4.95
CA GLY A 56 -0.76 -2.92 -6.09
C GLY A 56 -1.16 -1.51 -5.65
N LEU A 57 -1.97 -1.39 -4.59
CA LEU A 57 -2.29 -0.09 -4.02
C LEU A 57 -1.05 0.65 -3.50
N LEU A 58 -0.09 -0.05 -2.90
CA LEU A 58 1.17 0.54 -2.44
C LEU A 58 2.04 1.01 -3.61
N LEU A 59 2.27 0.14 -4.60
CA LEU A 59 3.09 0.46 -5.79
C LEU A 59 2.52 1.63 -6.60
N GLY A 60 1.20 1.66 -6.77
CA GLY A 60 0.56 2.69 -7.58
C GLY A 60 0.43 4.05 -6.87
N PHE A 61 0.47 4.11 -5.53
CA PHE A 61 0.05 5.32 -4.81
C PHE A 61 0.92 6.54 -5.09
N TYR A 62 2.24 6.34 -5.14
CA TYR A 62 3.21 7.40 -5.40
C TYR A 62 3.86 7.18 -6.78
N PRO A 63 4.04 8.24 -7.58
CA PRO A 63 4.88 8.14 -8.77
C PRO A 63 6.35 7.95 -8.38
N SER A 64 7.16 7.42 -9.30
CA SER A 64 8.56 7.01 -9.04
C SER A 64 9.49 8.16 -8.64
N ASP A 65 9.14 9.39 -8.96
CA ASP A 65 9.88 10.61 -8.60
C ASP A 65 9.52 11.16 -7.22
N HIS A 66 8.50 10.61 -6.55
CA HIS A 66 8.09 11.05 -5.23
C HIS A 66 8.99 10.45 -4.14
N ILE A 67 9.42 11.26 -3.17
CA ILE A 67 10.33 10.85 -2.08
C ILE A 67 9.86 9.61 -1.30
N ALA A 68 8.54 9.44 -1.13
CA ALA A 68 7.93 8.32 -0.42
C ALA A 68 7.75 7.05 -1.26
N TYR A 69 8.14 7.08 -2.56
CA TYR A 69 7.99 5.97 -3.49
C TYR A 69 8.76 4.75 -3.01
N GLU A 70 10.05 4.90 -2.66
CA GLU A 70 10.89 3.75 -2.35
C GLU A 70 10.39 2.98 -1.12
N HIS A 71 9.94 3.69 -0.08
CA HIS A 71 9.30 3.08 1.08
C HIS A 71 8.04 2.28 0.71
N HIS A 72 7.21 2.79 -0.21
CA HIS A 72 6.01 2.08 -0.65
C HIS A 72 6.33 0.90 -1.56
N ARG A 73 7.36 1.03 -2.39
CA ARG A 73 7.89 -0.04 -3.24
C ARG A 73 8.44 -1.20 -2.40
N ILE A 74 9.25 -0.91 -1.37
CA ILE A 74 9.75 -1.93 -0.42
C ILE A 74 8.59 -2.61 0.30
N ALA A 75 7.63 -1.84 0.82
CA ALA A 75 6.44 -2.39 1.48
C ALA A 75 5.67 -3.31 0.54
N ALA A 76 5.44 -2.90 -0.70
CA ALA A 76 4.76 -3.73 -1.68
C ALA A 76 5.52 -5.02 -2.01
N GLN A 77 6.84 -4.95 -2.12
CA GLN A 77 7.66 -6.13 -2.39
C GLN A 77 7.53 -7.19 -1.28
N LEU A 78 7.48 -6.77 -0.01
CA LEU A 78 7.23 -7.70 1.11
C LEU A 78 5.88 -8.41 0.99
N VAL A 79 4.84 -7.71 0.54
CA VAL A 79 3.51 -8.30 0.34
C VAL A 79 3.52 -9.26 -0.86
N ILE A 80 4.24 -8.93 -1.93
CA ILE A 80 4.40 -9.81 -3.10
C ILE A 80 5.08 -11.12 -2.69
N ASP A 81 6.21 -11.03 -2.01
CA ASP A 81 6.98 -12.18 -1.53
C ASP A 81 6.23 -13.02 -0.48
N ALA A 82 5.28 -12.41 0.23
CA ALA A 82 4.43 -13.11 1.18
C ALA A 82 3.42 -14.05 0.48
N GLY A 83 3.07 -13.80 -0.78
CA GLY A 83 2.17 -14.67 -1.58
C GLY A 83 1.11 -13.93 -2.40
N ALA A 84 1.37 -12.72 -2.86
CA ALA A 84 0.40 -12.00 -3.67
C ALA A 84 0.13 -12.68 -5.02
N ASP A 85 -1.13 -12.70 -5.43
CA ASP A 85 -1.53 -13.11 -6.78
C ASP A 85 -1.06 -12.07 -7.81
N VAL A 86 0.12 -12.31 -8.39
CA VAL A 86 0.77 -11.40 -9.34
C VAL A 86 -0.08 -11.13 -10.59
N SER A 87 -1.01 -12.04 -10.94
CA SER A 87 -1.90 -11.84 -12.10
C SER A 87 -2.87 -10.67 -11.91
N ARG A 88 -3.13 -10.27 -10.66
CA ARG A 88 -4.03 -9.15 -10.31
C ARG A 88 -3.29 -7.85 -10.00
N LEU A 89 -1.96 -7.89 -9.97
CA LEU A 89 -1.16 -6.78 -9.47
C LEU A 89 -1.33 -5.52 -10.32
N GLU A 90 -1.30 -5.67 -11.66
CA GLU A 90 -1.43 -4.54 -12.59
C GLU A 90 -2.75 -3.78 -12.39
N HIS A 91 -3.87 -4.51 -12.25
CA HIS A 91 -5.18 -3.91 -11.99
C HIS A 91 -5.15 -3.01 -10.73
N TRP A 92 -4.55 -3.51 -9.65
CA TRP A 92 -4.48 -2.78 -8.39
C TRP A 92 -3.47 -1.63 -8.40
N ILE A 93 -2.40 -1.72 -9.19
CA ILE A 93 -1.47 -0.60 -9.43
C ILE A 93 -2.23 0.57 -10.06
N GLN A 94 -3.03 0.31 -11.10
CA GLN A 94 -3.82 1.36 -11.75
C GLN A 94 -4.81 2.02 -10.79
N ILE A 95 -5.44 1.25 -9.90
CA ILE A 95 -6.31 1.79 -8.85
C ILE A 95 -5.52 2.60 -7.82
N GLY A 96 -4.34 2.12 -7.42
CA GLY A 96 -3.41 2.83 -6.54
C GLY A 96 -3.03 4.20 -7.10
N ALA A 97 -2.68 4.26 -8.39
CA ALA A 97 -2.35 5.49 -9.11
C ALA A 97 -3.50 6.49 -9.07
N LYS A 98 -4.71 6.06 -9.44
CA LYS A 98 -5.91 6.91 -9.39
C LYS A 98 -6.20 7.44 -7.99
N ARG A 99 -6.01 6.61 -6.95
CA ARG A 99 -6.21 7.01 -5.54
C ARG A 99 -5.16 8.01 -5.09
N GLY A 100 -3.90 7.77 -5.43
CA GLY A 100 -2.80 8.67 -5.13
C GLY A 100 -3.04 10.04 -5.76
N GLU A 101 -3.38 10.07 -7.05
CA GLU A 101 -3.64 11.32 -7.78
C GLU A 101 -4.73 12.14 -7.09
N ARG A 102 -5.88 11.51 -6.81
CA ARG A 102 -6.98 12.16 -6.07
C ARG A 102 -6.54 12.69 -4.70
N ALA A 103 -5.71 11.95 -3.96
CA ALA A 103 -5.21 12.37 -2.65
C ALA A 103 -4.28 13.60 -2.75
N ARG A 104 -3.48 13.72 -3.82
CA ARG A 104 -2.63 14.88 -4.06
C ARG A 104 -3.42 16.08 -4.57
N SER A 105 -4.36 15.87 -5.49
CA SER A 105 -5.23 16.94 -6.02
C SER A 105 -6.14 17.54 -4.93
N SER A 106 -6.66 16.72 -4.02
CA SER A 106 -7.45 17.20 -2.87
C SER A 106 -6.60 17.95 -1.84
N ARG A 107 -5.33 17.56 -1.63
CA ARG A 107 -4.39 18.32 -0.80
C ARG A 107 -3.99 19.67 -1.40
N GLY A 108 -3.97 19.79 -2.73
CA GLY A 108 -3.74 21.06 -3.42
C GLY A 108 -4.93 22.03 -3.38
N TYR A 109 -6.13 21.54 -3.07
CA TYR A 109 -7.35 22.37 -2.97
C TYR A 109 -7.51 23.09 -1.63
N PHE A 110 -6.67 22.78 -0.63
CA PHE A 110 -6.58 23.55 0.61
C PHE A 110 -5.55 24.68 0.42
N SER A 111 -5.83 25.60 -0.52
CA SER A 111 -5.12 26.87 -0.58
C SER A 111 -5.52 27.71 0.65
N PRO A 112 -4.59 28.37 1.37
CA PRO A 112 -4.99 29.33 2.39
C PRO A 112 -5.84 30.39 1.71
N ARG A 113 -7.07 30.59 2.21
CA ARG A 113 -7.84 31.77 1.84
C ARG A 113 -6.94 32.99 2.09
N LYS A 114 -6.70 33.78 1.04
CA LYS A 114 -6.17 35.13 1.19
C LYS A 114 -7.33 36.01 1.66
N ASP A 115 -7.65 35.88 2.94
CA ASP A 115 -8.33 36.88 3.73
C ASP A 115 -7.19 37.34 4.67
N ASP A 116 -6.60 38.53 4.61
CA ASP A 116 -7.23 39.84 4.61
C ASP A 116 -6.34 40.88 3.88
N GLU A 117 -6.91 41.58 2.90
CA GLU A 117 -6.56 42.98 2.69
C GLU A 117 -7.35 43.79 3.72
N GLY A 118 -6.63 44.57 4.52
CA GLY A 118 -7.16 45.54 5.49
C GLY A 118 -6.06 46.46 5.96
#